data_AF-A0A444Z3R4-F1
#
_entry.id   AF-A0A444Z3R4-F1
#
_cell.length_a   1.000
_cell.length_b   1.000
_cell.length_c   1.000
_cell.angle_alpha   90.00
_cell.angle_beta   90.00
_cell.angle_gamma   90.00
#
_symmetry.space_group_name_H-M   'P 1'
#
loop_
_entity.id
_entity.type
_entity.pdbx_description
1 polymer ?
#
loop_
_entity_poly.entity_id
_entity_poly.type
_entity_poly.pdbx_seq_one_letter_code
_entity_poly.pdbx_strand_id
1 'polypeptide(L)'
;MGGYSWGSAALAWLYRCMCRVANRHVVKLAGPLQLLQSWIFWRFPTFRPTGYDAFSWPLASRWSGYNPGISNKGPRVQMARLQIDLLQPRDFVWMPYSALDVIQVVHPKVLEPRHTMLWRCVTSLIYFAVVEWHQVDRVLPQFGGVQAPPRPALNIDFLMSKDGRGGDRWFPAHLADWHHHWQERAEHILQFDIVADPGPSHDFLTWWH
;
A
#
# COMPACT_ATOMS: atom_id res chain seq x y z
N MET A 1 -23.10 8.79 -13.38
CA MET A 1 -22.03 9.58 -12.72
C MET A 1 -21.15 8.66 -11.85
N GLY A 2 -20.21 7.90 -12.44
CA GLY A 2 -19.43 6.90 -11.68
C GLY A 2 -18.17 6.39 -12.38
N GLY A 3 -17.50 7.22 -13.18
CA GLY A 3 -16.32 6.82 -13.97
C GLY A 3 -14.96 7.02 -13.30
N TYR A 4 -14.91 7.56 -12.07
CA TYR A 4 -13.66 7.85 -11.37
C TYR A 4 -13.33 6.77 -10.33
N SER A 5 -12.12 6.23 -10.40
CA SER A 5 -11.58 5.29 -9.40
C SER A 5 -11.02 6.05 -8.20
N TRP A 6 -11.88 6.45 -7.26
CA TRP A 6 -11.47 7.16 -6.05
C TRP A 6 -10.47 6.37 -5.18
N GLY A 7 -10.58 5.04 -5.16
CA GLY A 7 -9.63 4.19 -4.44
C GLY A 7 -8.22 4.28 -5.03
N SER A 8 -8.09 4.17 -6.35
CA SER A 8 -6.80 4.33 -7.04
C SER A 8 -6.26 5.75 -6.89
N ALA A 9 -7.13 6.77 -6.92
CA ALA A 9 -6.74 8.15 -6.73
C ALA A 9 -6.15 8.38 -5.31
N ALA A 10 -6.82 7.85 -4.29
CA ALA A 10 -6.34 7.92 -2.91
C ALA A 10 -4.99 7.20 -2.74
N LEU A 11 -4.83 6.04 -3.37
CA LEU A 11 -3.59 5.25 -3.30
C LEU A 11 -2.43 5.94 -4.04
N ALA A 12 -2.67 6.50 -5.24
CA ALA A 12 -1.69 7.30 -5.98
C ALA A 12 -1.22 8.49 -5.14
N TRP A 13 -2.15 9.21 -4.51
CA TRP A 13 -1.79 10.33 -3.66
C TRP A 13 -1.00 9.89 -2.42
N LEU A 14 -1.40 8.78 -1.78
CA LEU A 14 -0.67 8.23 -0.64
C LEU A 14 0.76 7.85 -0.99
N TYR A 15 0.96 7.15 -2.11
CA TYR A 15 2.29 6.76 -2.61
C TYR A 15 3.15 7.99 -2.88
N ARG A 16 2.62 8.98 -3.60
CA ARG A 16 3.28 10.27 -3.84
C ARG A 16 3.75 10.93 -2.55
N CYS A 17 2.89 10.96 -1.53
CA CYS A 17 3.20 11.55 -0.23
C CYS A 17 4.28 10.76 0.52
N MET A 18 4.23 9.43 0.52
CA MET A 18 5.25 8.57 1.14
C MET A 18 6.61 8.70 0.44
N CYS A 19 6.64 8.73 -0.89
CA CYS A 19 7.88 8.95 -1.64
C CYS A 19 8.49 10.33 -1.34
N ARG A 20 7.66 11.38 -1.21
CA ARG A 20 8.15 12.72 -0.85
C ARG A 20 8.72 12.79 0.57
N VAL A 21 8.09 12.13 1.56
CA VAL A 21 8.57 12.17 2.96
C VAL A 21 9.87 11.40 3.16
N ALA A 22 10.24 10.51 2.25
CA ALA A 22 11.57 9.87 2.26
C ALA A 22 12.71 10.87 1.99
N ASN A 23 12.41 12.05 1.43
CA ASN A 23 13.40 13.11 1.28
C ASN A 23 13.68 13.80 2.62
N ARG A 24 14.97 13.86 3.02
CA ARG A 24 15.44 14.43 4.29
C ARG A 24 14.97 15.87 4.58
N HIS A 25 14.61 16.64 3.55
CA HIS A 25 14.15 18.03 3.69
C HIS A 25 12.63 18.15 3.93
N VAL A 26 11.88 17.05 3.85
CA VAL A 26 10.43 17.02 4.05
C VAL A 26 10.12 16.58 5.46
N VAL A 27 9.48 17.46 6.24
CA VAL A 27 9.17 17.22 7.67
C VAL A 27 7.69 16.99 7.95
N LYS A 28 6.84 17.03 6.91
CA LYS A 28 5.39 16.83 7.03
C LYS A 28 4.92 15.81 6.01
N LEU A 29 4.01 14.94 6.44
CA LEU A 29 3.27 14.02 5.58
C LEU A 29 1.80 14.43 5.60
N ALA A 30 1.17 14.42 4.43
CA ALA A 30 -0.26 14.70 4.25
C ALA A 30 -0.87 13.60 3.36
N GLY A 31 -2.19 13.62 3.20
CA GLY A 31 -2.93 12.61 2.42
C GLY A 31 -3.77 11.70 3.30
N PRO A 32 -4.18 10.52 2.81
CA PRO A 32 -5.09 9.63 3.52
C PRO A 32 -4.36 8.82 4.62
N LEU A 33 -3.83 9.53 5.62
CA LEU A 33 -2.99 8.97 6.69
C LEU A 33 -3.70 7.88 7.49
N GLN A 34 -5.02 7.94 7.60
CA GLN A 34 -5.81 6.89 8.25
C GLN A 34 -5.66 5.53 7.56
N LEU A 35 -5.51 5.51 6.22
CA LEU A 35 -5.27 4.26 5.48
C LEU A 35 -3.88 3.70 5.76
N LEU A 36 -2.86 4.56 5.81
CA LEU A 36 -1.50 4.16 6.17
C LEU A 36 -1.43 3.65 7.62
N GLN A 37 -2.05 4.38 8.56
CA GLN A 37 -2.14 3.96 9.95
C GLN A 37 -2.85 2.61 10.08
N SER A 38 -3.99 2.44 9.39
CA SER A 38 -4.71 1.17 9.37
C SER A 38 -3.83 0.05 8.82
N TRP A 39 -3.14 0.26 7.70
CA TRP A 39 -2.20 -0.71 7.12
C TRP A 39 -1.11 -1.12 8.09
N ILE A 40 -0.51 -0.16 8.82
CA ILE A 40 0.50 -0.44 9.85
C ILE A 40 -0.10 -1.31 10.96
N PHE A 41 -1.25 -0.94 11.53
CA PHE A 41 -1.85 -1.68 12.63
C PHE A 41 -2.31 -3.09 12.22
N TRP A 42 -2.78 -3.27 10.99
CA TRP A 42 -3.12 -4.60 10.51
C TRP A 42 -1.91 -5.53 10.43
N ARG A 43 -0.74 -5.00 10.09
CA ARG A 43 0.46 -5.80 9.77
C ARG A 43 1.49 -5.90 10.90
N PHE A 44 1.53 -4.92 11.78
CA PHE A 44 2.44 -4.89 12.93
C PHE A 44 1.63 -4.96 14.23
N PRO A 45 1.40 -6.16 14.79
CA PRO A 45 0.68 -6.33 16.05
C PRO A 45 1.25 -5.47 17.18
N THR A 46 2.57 -5.32 17.22
CA THR A 46 3.31 -4.52 18.20
C THR A 46 2.91 -3.05 18.25
N PHE A 47 2.41 -2.48 17.14
CA PHE A 47 1.94 -1.09 17.08
C PHE A 47 0.43 -0.93 17.33
N ARG A 48 -0.32 -2.03 17.48
CA ARG A 48 -1.78 -1.97 17.63
C ARG A 48 -2.16 -1.30 18.96
N PRO A 49 -3.11 -0.35 18.94
CA PRO A 49 -3.70 0.12 20.18
C PRO A 49 -4.61 -0.96 20.79
N THR A 50 -4.66 -1.00 22.12
CA THR A 50 -5.56 -1.87 22.87
C THR A 50 -7.01 -1.36 22.82
N GLY A 51 -7.97 -2.28 22.99
CA GLY A 51 -9.40 -1.93 23.03
C GLY A 51 -10.10 -1.82 21.67
N TYR A 52 -9.47 -2.32 20.61
CA TYR A 52 -9.98 -2.29 19.24
C TYR A 52 -10.12 -3.70 18.66
N ASP A 53 -10.63 -4.65 19.43
CA ASP A 53 -10.68 -6.06 19.04
C ASP A 53 -11.80 -6.38 18.06
N ALA A 54 -12.86 -5.56 18.03
CA ALA A 54 -13.99 -5.75 17.13
C ALA A 54 -13.63 -5.39 15.68
N PHE A 55 -13.93 -6.31 14.76
CA PHE A 55 -13.87 -6.05 13.32
C PHE A 55 -15.16 -5.40 12.83
N SER A 56 -15.03 -4.39 11.99
CA SER A 56 -16.15 -3.71 11.35
C SER A 56 -15.78 -3.29 9.93
N TRP A 57 -16.80 -3.13 9.09
CA TRP A 57 -16.64 -2.61 7.75
C TRP A 57 -17.03 -1.13 7.68
N PRO A 58 -16.23 -0.25 7.03
CA PRO A 58 -14.94 -0.52 6.39
C PRO A 58 -13.81 -0.84 7.37
N LEU A 59 -12.87 -1.73 7.00
CA LEU A 59 -11.78 -2.17 7.88
C LEU A 59 -10.89 -1.05 8.43
N ALA A 60 -10.77 0.06 7.69
CA ALA A 60 -10.00 1.23 8.13
C ALA A 60 -10.66 1.96 9.32
N SER A 61 -11.98 1.85 9.45
CA SER A 61 -12.77 2.46 10.52
C SER A 61 -12.59 1.77 11.86
N ARG A 62 -12.01 0.55 11.88
CA ARG A 62 -11.65 -0.15 13.12
C ARG A 62 -10.88 0.75 14.08
N TRP A 63 -10.07 1.66 13.57
CA TRP A 63 -9.17 2.52 14.36
C TRP A 63 -9.63 3.98 14.43
N SER A 64 -10.88 4.31 14.06
CA SER A 64 -11.33 5.71 13.88
C SER A 64 -11.39 6.55 15.16
N GLY A 65 -11.33 5.92 16.34
CA GLY A 65 -11.24 6.59 17.64
C GLY A 65 -9.82 6.72 18.19
N TYR A 66 -8.81 6.16 17.51
CA TYR A 66 -7.45 6.16 18.03
C TYR A 66 -6.85 7.56 17.93
N ASN A 67 -6.82 8.26 19.05
CA ASN A 67 -6.15 9.54 19.19
C ASN A 67 -5.03 9.41 20.22
N PRO A 68 -3.79 9.21 19.77
CA PRO A 68 -2.70 9.17 20.71
C PRO A 68 -2.47 10.58 21.27
N GLY A 69 -2.56 10.72 22.60
CA GLY A 69 -2.41 12.01 23.28
C GLY A 69 -1.17 12.80 22.83
N ILE A 70 -1.29 14.13 22.89
CA ILE A 70 -0.27 15.08 22.39
C ILE A 70 1.02 15.04 23.25
N SER A 71 0.91 14.60 24.51
CA SER A 71 2.04 14.41 25.42
C SER A 71 2.96 13.26 24.96
N ASN A 72 4.26 13.35 25.27
CA ASN A 72 5.25 12.28 25.06
C ASN A 72 5.60 11.91 23.59
N LYS A 73 5.52 12.85 22.63
CA LYS A 73 5.93 12.58 21.23
C LYS A 73 7.36 12.02 21.11
N GLY A 74 8.32 12.62 21.81
CA GLY A 74 9.74 12.20 21.78
C GLY A 74 9.94 10.74 22.22
N PRO A 75 9.57 10.38 23.46
CA PRO A 75 9.66 9.00 23.95
C PRO A 75 8.93 7.99 23.08
N ARG A 76 7.77 8.36 22.51
CA ARG A 76 7.02 7.47 21.61
C ARG A 76 7.72 7.21 20.29
N VAL A 77 8.36 8.22 19.70
CA VAL A 77 9.18 8.04 18.50
C VAL A 77 10.38 7.15 18.79
N GLN A 78 11.05 7.33 19.94
CA GLN A 78 12.16 6.47 20.36
C GLN A 78 11.70 5.02 20.55
N MET A 79 10.59 4.81 21.24
CA MET A 79 10.02 3.47 21.44
C MET A 79 9.62 2.82 20.11
N ALA A 80 8.99 3.57 19.20
CA ALA A 80 8.61 3.05 17.89
C ALA A 80 9.82 2.62 17.06
N ARG A 81 10.91 3.40 17.09
CA ARG A 81 12.18 3.02 16.43
C ARG A 81 12.76 1.75 17.01
N LEU A 82 12.86 1.66 18.34
CA LEU A 82 13.34 0.45 19.01
C LEU A 82 12.49 -0.78 18.64
N GLN A 83 11.17 -0.62 18.59
CA GLN A 83 10.28 -1.71 18.17
C GLN A 83 10.54 -2.12 16.73
N ILE A 84 10.78 -1.17 15.81
CA ILE A 84 11.15 -1.47 14.42
C ILE A 84 12.49 -2.21 14.35
N ASP A 85 13.50 -1.74 15.09
CA ASP A 85 14.85 -2.32 15.09
C ASP A 85 14.86 -3.77 15.63
N LEU A 86 13.92 -4.12 16.51
CA LEU A 86 13.80 -5.45 17.11
C LEU A 86 12.86 -6.39 16.35
N LEU A 87 12.17 -5.93 15.30
CA LEU A 87 11.20 -6.73 14.55
C LEU A 87 11.84 -8.00 14.00
N GLN A 88 11.20 -9.14 14.29
CA GLN A 88 11.49 -10.40 13.65
C GLN A 88 10.54 -10.65 12.47
N PRO A 89 10.90 -11.50 11.50
CA PRO A 89 10.02 -11.82 10.37
C PRO A 89 8.62 -12.29 10.78
N ARG A 90 8.52 -13.05 11.88
CA ARG A 90 7.25 -13.56 12.43
C ARG A 90 6.37 -12.49 13.08
N ASP A 91 6.93 -11.33 13.43
CA ASP A 91 6.19 -10.24 14.06
C ASP A 91 5.41 -9.43 13.02
N PHE A 92 5.64 -9.68 11.73
CA PHE A 92 4.91 -9.07 10.63
C PHE A 92 3.83 -10.01 10.09
N VAL A 93 2.60 -9.53 10.01
CA VAL A 93 1.48 -10.27 9.42
C VAL A 93 1.40 -9.96 7.94
N TRP A 94 1.74 -10.94 7.09
CA TRP A 94 1.72 -10.81 5.64
C TRP A 94 0.31 -10.77 5.04
N MET A 95 -0.64 -11.53 5.58
CA MET A 95 -1.99 -11.63 5.02
C MET A 95 -3.08 -11.36 6.07
N PRO A 96 -3.13 -10.13 6.63
CA PRO A 96 -4.06 -9.83 7.72
C PRO A 96 -5.54 -9.90 7.29
N TYR A 97 -5.82 -9.78 5.99
CA TYR A 97 -7.19 -9.74 5.44
C TYR A 97 -7.73 -11.12 5.04
N SER A 98 -6.91 -12.17 5.16
CA SER A 98 -7.30 -13.55 4.84
C SER A 98 -7.87 -14.30 6.04
N ALA A 99 -7.85 -13.69 7.23
CA ALA A 99 -8.44 -14.28 8.43
C ALA A 99 -9.98 -14.32 8.32
N LEU A 100 -10.58 -15.41 8.80
CA LEU A 100 -12.01 -15.71 8.60
C LEU A 100 -12.92 -14.63 9.22
N ASP A 101 -12.56 -14.17 10.41
CA ASP A 101 -13.21 -13.07 11.15
C ASP A 101 -13.21 -11.75 10.35
N VAL A 102 -12.15 -11.48 9.59
CA VAL A 102 -12.06 -10.32 8.70
C VAL A 102 -12.93 -10.52 7.46
N ILE A 103 -12.83 -11.67 6.80
CA ILE A 103 -13.61 -11.97 5.60
C ILE A 103 -15.12 -11.85 5.87
N GLN A 104 -15.58 -12.28 7.05
CA GLN A 104 -16.99 -12.22 7.45
C GLN A 104 -17.56 -10.79 7.52
N VAL A 105 -16.74 -9.79 7.82
CA VAL A 105 -17.21 -8.40 7.88
C VAL A 105 -17.04 -7.65 6.56
N VAL A 106 -16.14 -8.11 5.67
CA VAL A 106 -15.89 -7.44 4.39
C VAL A 106 -17.12 -7.53 3.48
N HIS A 107 -17.47 -6.41 2.85
CA HIS A 107 -18.60 -6.37 1.92
C HIS A 107 -18.40 -7.38 0.77
N PRO A 108 -19.34 -8.31 0.49
CA PRO A 108 -19.15 -9.42 -0.46
C PRO A 108 -18.70 -9.00 -1.86
N LYS A 109 -19.22 -7.87 -2.38
CA LYS A 109 -18.77 -7.31 -3.67
C LYS A 109 -17.26 -7.10 -3.77
N VAL A 110 -16.59 -6.73 -2.67
CA VAL A 110 -15.13 -6.52 -2.64
C VAL A 110 -14.37 -7.83 -2.80
N LEU A 111 -14.96 -8.94 -2.35
CA LEU A 111 -14.39 -10.29 -2.42
C LEU A 111 -14.69 -11.01 -3.74
N GLU A 112 -15.48 -10.41 -4.63
CA GLU A 112 -15.74 -11.00 -5.95
C GLU A 112 -14.44 -11.22 -6.73
N PRO A 113 -14.26 -12.36 -7.42
CA PRO A 113 -13.03 -12.69 -8.13
C PRO A 113 -12.54 -11.60 -9.08
N ARG A 114 -13.46 -10.94 -9.79
CA ARG A 114 -13.13 -9.82 -10.70
C ARG A 114 -12.41 -8.65 -10.01
N HIS A 115 -12.64 -8.43 -8.71
CA HIS A 115 -11.98 -7.38 -7.95
C HIS A 115 -10.72 -7.90 -7.25
N THR A 116 -10.79 -9.08 -6.65
CA THR A 116 -9.65 -9.67 -5.91
C THR A 116 -8.48 -10.02 -6.81
N MET A 117 -8.75 -10.44 -8.05
CA MET A 117 -7.71 -10.67 -9.06
C MET A 117 -6.93 -9.39 -9.39
N LEU A 118 -7.61 -8.24 -9.46
CA LEU A 118 -6.98 -6.94 -9.74
C LEU A 118 -6.08 -6.45 -8.60
N TRP A 119 -6.21 -6.99 -7.38
CA TRP A 119 -5.29 -6.62 -6.28
C TRP A 119 -3.84 -7.02 -6.56
N ARG A 120 -3.64 -7.97 -7.49
CA ARG A 120 -2.33 -8.48 -7.90
C ARG A 120 -1.82 -7.88 -9.21
N CYS A 121 -2.48 -6.87 -9.75
CA CYS A 121 -2.04 -6.25 -11.00
C CYS A 121 -0.89 -5.27 -10.78
N VAL A 122 0.10 -5.32 -11.67
CA VAL A 122 1.15 -4.30 -11.75
C VAL A 122 0.69 -3.27 -12.77
N THR A 123 0.37 -2.06 -12.32
CA THR A 123 -0.26 -1.03 -13.16
C THR A 123 0.07 0.38 -12.68
N SER A 124 -0.22 1.37 -13.50
CA SER A 124 -0.26 2.77 -13.11
C SER A 124 -1.48 3.05 -12.22
N LEU A 125 -1.31 3.92 -11.22
CA LEU A 125 -2.39 4.54 -10.46
C LEU A 125 -2.44 6.00 -10.83
N ILE A 126 -3.61 6.48 -11.24
CA ILE A 126 -3.76 7.80 -11.84
C ILE A 126 -4.70 8.67 -10.99
N TYR A 127 -4.19 9.82 -10.57
CA TYR A 127 -4.94 10.89 -9.92
C TYR A 127 -4.59 12.24 -10.57
N PHE A 128 -5.39 12.64 -11.56
CA PHE A 128 -5.09 13.80 -12.40
C PHE A 128 -3.64 13.74 -12.94
N ALA A 129 -2.79 14.72 -12.60
CA ALA A 129 -1.39 14.76 -13.02
C ALA A 129 -0.45 13.90 -12.16
N VAL A 130 -0.95 13.25 -11.11
CA VAL A 130 -0.18 12.33 -10.27
C VAL A 130 -0.34 10.92 -10.83
N VAL A 131 0.77 10.38 -11.33
CA VAL A 131 0.87 8.98 -11.73
C VAL A 131 1.87 8.32 -10.80
N GLU A 132 1.46 7.19 -10.22
CA GLU A 132 2.30 6.32 -9.41
C GLU A 132 2.30 4.92 -9.98
N TRP A 133 3.38 4.17 -9.77
CA TRP A 133 3.50 2.80 -10.24
C TRP A 133 3.19 1.81 -9.12
N HIS A 134 2.20 0.94 -9.31
CA HIS A 134 1.78 -0.05 -8.33
C HIS A 134 2.59 -1.34 -8.49
N GLN A 135 3.74 -1.43 -7.81
CA GLN A 135 4.67 -2.57 -7.89
C GLN A 135 4.30 -3.70 -6.93
N VAL A 136 3.21 -4.41 -7.24
CA VAL A 136 2.77 -5.58 -6.46
C VAL A 136 3.80 -6.71 -6.47
N ASP A 137 4.60 -6.80 -7.53
CA ASP A 137 5.68 -7.78 -7.71
C ASP A 137 6.80 -7.66 -6.64
N ARG A 138 6.85 -6.55 -5.91
CA ARG A 138 7.80 -6.31 -4.80
C ARG A 138 7.23 -6.59 -3.41
N VAL A 139 5.95 -6.94 -3.34
CA VAL A 139 5.23 -7.20 -2.09
C VAL A 139 4.34 -8.44 -2.20
N LEU A 140 4.78 -9.44 -2.99
CA LEU A 140 4.03 -10.69 -3.22
C LEU A 140 3.57 -11.40 -1.94
N PRO A 141 4.34 -11.40 -0.84
CA PRO A 141 3.89 -12.00 0.41
C PRO A 141 2.59 -11.39 0.96
N GLN A 142 2.28 -10.13 0.63
CA GLN A 142 1.01 -9.51 1.02
C GLN A 142 -0.22 -10.18 0.38
N PHE A 143 0.00 -10.98 -0.66
CA PHE A 143 -1.01 -11.67 -1.45
C PHE A 143 -0.81 -13.20 -1.44
N GLY A 144 0.05 -13.71 -0.57
CA GLY A 144 0.31 -15.15 -0.39
C GLY A 144 1.39 -15.74 -1.29
N GLY A 145 2.09 -14.91 -2.08
CA GLY A 145 3.22 -15.36 -2.90
C GLY A 145 4.55 -15.29 -2.15
N VAL A 146 5.52 -16.09 -2.59
CA VAL A 146 6.91 -15.95 -2.13
C VAL A 146 7.58 -14.78 -2.86
N GLN A 147 8.34 -13.96 -2.14
CA GLN A 147 9.07 -12.83 -2.74
C GLN A 147 10.34 -13.32 -3.43
N ALA A 148 10.37 -13.24 -4.76
CA ALA A 148 11.56 -13.41 -5.57
C ALA A 148 12.42 -12.11 -5.60
N PRO A 149 13.71 -12.17 -6.01
CA PRO A 149 14.50 -10.99 -6.29
C PRO A 149 13.73 -10.00 -7.18
N PRO A 150 13.60 -8.73 -6.77
CA PRO A 150 12.75 -7.80 -7.49
C PRO A 150 13.39 -7.38 -8.81
N ARG A 151 12.57 -7.25 -9.87
CA ARG A 151 13.01 -6.64 -11.13
C ARG A 151 13.38 -5.17 -10.92
N PRO A 152 14.24 -4.56 -11.75
CA PRO A 152 14.54 -3.14 -11.67
C PRO A 152 13.28 -2.28 -11.54
N ALA A 153 13.28 -1.32 -10.61
CA ALA A 153 12.14 -0.44 -10.41
C ALA A 153 11.96 0.44 -11.66
N LEU A 154 10.71 0.69 -12.04
CA LEU A 154 10.40 1.63 -13.11
C LEU A 154 10.82 3.03 -12.64
N ASN A 155 11.70 3.69 -13.42
CA ASN A 155 12.07 5.06 -13.10
C ASN A 155 10.91 6.00 -13.43
N ILE A 156 10.28 6.55 -12.37
CA ILE A 156 9.19 7.51 -12.46
C ILE A 156 9.58 8.90 -11.95
N ASP A 157 10.87 9.21 -11.82
CA ASP A 157 11.37 10.46 -11.22
C ASP A 157 10.83 11.69 -11.96
N PHE A 158 10.72 11.61 -13.29
CA PHE A 158 10.10 12.65 -14.10
C PHE A 158 8.64 12.91 -13.68
N LEU A 159 7.85 11.88 -13.38
CA LEU A 159 6.47 12.02 -12.89
C LEU A 159 6.43 12.59 -11.47
N MET A 160 7.42 12.25 -10.65
CA MET A 160 7.57 12.76 -9.29
C MET A 160 7.86 14.26 -9.26
N SER A 161 8.61 14.76 -10.27
CA SER A 161 8.93 16.18 -10.43
C SER A 161 7.72 17.07 -10.76
N LYS A 162 6.62 16.48 -11.24
CA LYS A 162 5.40 17.22 -11.57
C LYS A 162 4.65 17.63 -10.30
N ASP A 163 4.33 18.91 -10.21
CA ASP A 163 3.62 19.54 -9.09
C ASP A 163 2.13 19.79 -9.39
N GLY A 164 1.65 19.36 -10.56
CA GLY A 164 0.27 19.53 -11.01
C GLY A 164 -0.09 20.93 -11.50
N ARG A 165 0.85 21.89 -11.52
CA ARG A 165 0.57 23.31 -11.89
C ARG A 165 0.60 23.58 -13.39
N GLY A 166 0.51 22.55 -14.22
CA GLY A 166 0.86 22.60 -15.63
C GLY A 166 -0.30 22.57 -16.63
N GLY A 167 -1.49 23.10 -16.29
CA GLY A 167 -2.63 23.35 -17.19
C GLY A 167 -3.19 22.13 -17.94
N ASP A 168 -2.44 21.67 -18.95
CA ASP A 168 -2.84 20.65 -19.94
C ASP A 168 -2.13 19.30 -19.74
N ARG A 169 -1.22 19.21 -18.76
CA ARG A 169 -0.43 17.98 -18.50
C ARG A 169 -1.23 16.79 -17.93
N TRP A 170 -2.52 16.98 -17.61
CA TRP A 170 -3.40 15.92 -17.12
C TRP A 170 -4.25 15.27 -18.21
N PHE A 171 -4.21 15.80 -19.45
CA PHE A 171 -4.98 15.21 -20.53
C PHE A 171 -4.40 13.84 -20.93
N PRO A 172 -5.25 12.82 -21.18
CA PRO A 172 -4.81 11.48 -21.55
C PRO A 172 -3.79 11.46 -22.70
N ALA A 173 -3.83 12.41 -23.63
CA ALA A 173 -2.87 12.52 -24.73
C ALA A 173 -1.41 12.72 -24.26
N HIS A 174 -1.17 13.41 -23.13
CA HIS A 174 0.18 13.67 -22.61
C HIS A 174 0.71 12.51 -21.74
N LEU A 175 -0.17 11.66 -21.23
CA LEU A 175 0.16 10.53 -20.35
C LEU A 175 -0.42 9.22 -20.90
N ALA A 176 -0.51 9.12 -22.23
CA ALA A 176 -1.26 8.07 -22.92
C ALA A 176 -0.80 6.67 -22.52
N ASP A 177 0.51 6.45 -22.44
CA ASP A 177 1.11 5.18 -22.05
C ASP A 177 0.68 4.75 -20.64
N TRP A 178 0.60 5.69 -19.70
CA TRP A 178 0.14 5.41 -18.34
C TRP A 178 -1.34 5.08 -18.29
N HIS A 179 -2.16 5.77 -19.09
CA HIS A 179 -3.57 5.44 -19.24
C HIS A 179 -3.77 4.07 -19.89
N HIS A 180 -2.93 3.71 -20.86
CA HIS A 180 -2.95 2.41 -21.50
C HIS A 180 -2.66 1.28 -20.49
N HIS A 181 -1.59 1.40 -19.70
CA HIS A 181 -1.33 0.47 -18.59
C HIS A 181 -2.52 0.33 -17.63
N TRP A 182 -3.19 1.43 -17.29
CA TRP A 182 -4.39 1.36 -16.44
C TRP A 182 -5.54 0.63 -17.12
N GLN A 183 -5.78 0.83 -18.41
CA GLN A 183 -6.86 0.14 -19.13
C GLN A 183 -6.60 -1.36 -19.25
N GLU A 184 -5.35 -1.75 -19.54
CA GLU A 184 -4.90 -3.13 -19.71
C GLU A 184 -4.46 -3.79 -18.39
N ARG A 185 -4.76 -3.18 -17.24
CA ARG A 185 -4.36 -3.71 -15.92
C ARG A 185 -4.77 -5.17 -15.67
N ALA A 186 -5.84 -5.64 -16.31
CA ALA A 186 -6.31 -7.03 -16.21
C ALA A 186 -5.34 -8.02 -16.86
N GLU A 187 -4.57 -7.59 -17.85
CA GLU A 187 -3.53 -8.39 -18.52
C GLU A 187 -2.23 -8.46 -17.72
N HIS A 188 -2.05 -7.50 -16.79
CA HIS A 188 -0.87 -7.36 -15.95
C HIS A 188 -1.07 -7.96 -14.54
N ILE A 189 -2.00 -8.91 -14.39
CA ILE A 189 -2.23 -9.64 -13.14
C ILE A 189 -1.14 -10.68 -12.95
N LEU A 190 -0.42 -10.58 -11.83
CA LEU A 190 0.65 -11.52 -11.50
C LEU A 190 0.10 -12.92 -11.23
N GLN A 191 0.77 -13.93 -11.81
CA GLN A 191 0.53 -15.34 -11.55
C GLN A 191 1.64 -15.89 -10.68
N PHE A 192 1.28 -16.54 -9.58
CA PHE A 192 2.19 -17.16 -8.63
C PHE A 192 1.41 -18.13 -7.74
N ASP A 193 2.12 -19.09 -7.16
CA ASP A 193 1.55 -20.03 -6.22
C ASP A 193 1.29 -19.37 -4.87
N ILE A 194 0.09 -19.62 -4.32
CA ILE A 194 -0.25 -19.20 -2.97
C ILE A 194 0.30 -20.24 -1.99
N VAL A 195 1.14 -19.79 -1.06
CA VAL A 195 1.78 -20.63 -0.06
C VAL A 195 1.25 -20.33 1.33
N ALA A 196 1.37 -21.30 2.25
CA ALA A 196 0.94 -21.14 3.63
C ALA A 196 1.82 -20.17 4.43
N ASP A 197 3.12 -20.12 4.15
CA ASP A 197 4.08 -19.21 4.78
C ASP A 197 4.71 -18.28 3.74
N PRO A 198 4.02 -17.18 3.38
CA PRO A 198 4.54 -16.24 2.41
C PRO A 198 5.67 -15.41 3.03
N GLY A 199 6.81 -15.32 2.33
CA GLY A 199 7.99 -14.62 2.82
C GLY A 199 9.05 -14.43 1.72
N PRO A 200 10.26 -13.97 2.08
CA PRO A 200 11.37 -13.91 1.13
C PRO A 200 11.82 -15.30 0.71
N SER A 201 12.06 -15.49 -0.59
CA SER A 201 12.74 -16.68 -1.12
C SER A 201 14.21 -16.70 -0.67
N HIS A 202 14.85 -17.88 -0.77
CA HIS A 202 16.28 -18.00 -0.57
C HIS A 202 17.06 -17.07 -1.50
N ASP A 203 16.73 -17.07 -2.79
CA ASP A 203 17.37 -16.19 -3.79
C ASP A 203 17.20 -14.71 -3.46
N PHE A 204 16.05 -14.30 -2.92
CA PHE A 204 15.84 -12.93 -2.46
C PHE A 204 16.78 -12.58 -1.31
N LEU A 205 16.93 -13.46 -0.32
CA LEU A 205 17.85 -13.24 0.80
C LEU A 205 19.30 -13.19 0.32
N THR A 206 19.68 -14.03 -0.63
CA THR A 206 21.02 -14.00 -1.26
C THR A 206 21.24 -12.71 -2.05
N TRP A 207 20.25 -12.21 -2.78
CA TRP A 207 20.33 -10.95 -3.50
C TRP A 207 20.41 -9.72 -2.57
N TRP A 208 19.77 -9.80 -1.40
CA TRP A 208 19.71 -8.69 -0.45
C TRP A 208 21.01 -8.47 0.33
N HIS A 209 21.78 -9.52 0.55
CA HIS A 209 23.06 -9.50 1.27
C HIS A 209 24.25 -9.21 0.35
#